data_AF-A0A1W5D5J8-F1
#
_entry.id   AF-A0A1W5D5J8-F1
#
_cell.length_a   1.000
_cell.length_b   1.000
_cell.length_c   1.000
_cell.angle_alpha   90.00
_cell.angle_beta   90.00
_cell.angle_gamma   90.00
#
_symmetry.space_group_name_H-M   'P 1'
#
loop_
_entity.id
_entity.type
_entity.pdbx_description
1 polymer ?
#
loop_
_entity_poly.entity_id
_entity_poly.type
_entity_poly.pdbx_seq_one_letter_code
_entity_poly.pdbx_strand_id
1 'polypeptide(L)'
;MAEFGPLRPGRGIYHDIERRLPYYKSDIVDGFTYRMLAATVRMYFVNVLPALAFQLDMNHNTGGFYGINEALFSSALACMVFSTMAAQPITIVGITGLISLFHYTIYDIVKLHDVTLYPRFMVWVRIWAAISHWVTALCNLCDYMRFVTEFSSNTFAMYVGTYT
;
A
#
# COMPACT_ATOMS: atom_id res chain seq x y z
N MET A 1 8.66 -26.19 -16.53
CA MET A 1 9.79 -25.38 -16.01
C MET A 1 9.63 -23.99 -16.61
N ALA A 2 9.42 -22.96 -15.78
CA ALA A 2 9.22 -21.61 -16.30
C ALA A 2 10.56 -21.09 -16.85
N GLU A 3 10.68 -21.00 -18.17
CA GLU A 3 11.83 -20.39 -18.80
C GLU A 3 11.79 -18.88 -18.53
N PHE A 4 12.78 -18.39 -17.79
CA PHE A 4 13.04 -16.95 -17.70
C PHE A 4 13.53 -16.49 -19.07
N GLY A 5 12.63 -15.90 -19.86
CA GLY A 5 13.03 -15.18 -21.07
C GLY A 5 14.03 -14.05 -20.73
N PRO A 6 14.73 -13.50 -21.73
CA PRO A 6 15.70 -12.43 -21.50
C PRO A 6 15.06 -11.28 -20.71
N LEU A 7 15.79 -10.74 -19.71
CA LEU A 7 15.37 -9.61 -18.89
C LEU A 7 15.12 -8.40 -19.80
N ARG A 8 13.86 -8.20 -20.17
CA ARG A 8 13.39 -7.03 -20.92
C ARG A 8 12.89 -6.02 -19.89
N PRO A 9 13.68 -4.99 -19.54
CA PRO A 9 13.28 -4.05 -18.50
C PRO A 9 11.95 -3.38 -18.87
N GLY A 10 11.03 -3.29 -17.91
CA GLY A 10 9.71 -2.66 -18.09
C GLY A 10 8.67 -3.46 -18.89
N ARG A 11 8.96 -4.72 -19.28
CA ARG A 11 8.00 -5.59 -19.97
C ARG A 11 6.73 -5.82 -19.15
N GLY A 12 6.85 -6.04 -17.85
CA GLY A 12 5.72 -6.24 -16.94
C GLY A 12 4.79 -5.05 -16.94
N ILE A 13 5.35 -3.85 -16.75
CA ILE A 13 4.62 -2.58 -16.75
C ILE A 13 3.85 -2.38 -18.06
N TYR A 14 4.49 -2.64 -19.20
CA TYR A 14 3.84 -2.52 -20.50
C TYR A 14 2.62 -3.44 -20.63
N HIS A 15 2.76 -4.72 -20.26
CA HIS A 15 1.65 -5.67 -20.33
C HIS A 15 0.52 -5.32 -19.35
N ASP A 16 0.84 -4.80 -18.17
CA ASP A 16 -0.17 -4.37 -17.19
C ASP A 16 -1.01 -3.23 -17.76
N ILE A 17 -0.37 -2.24 -18.40
CA ILE A 17 -1.06 -1.12 -19.05
C ILE A 17 -1.90 -1.61 -20.23
N GLU A 18 -1.31 -2.42 -21.13
CA GLU A 18 -1.99 -2.94 -22.32
C GLU A 18 -3.25 -3.73 -21.96
N ARG A 19 -3.19 -4.55 -20.91
CA ARG A 19 -4.33 -5.34 -20.44
C ARG A 19 -5.38 -4.51 -19.69
N ARG A 20 -4.97 -3.47 -18.96
CA ARG A 20 -5.86 -2.67 -18.12
C ARG A 20 -6.61 -1.59 -18.90
N LEU A 21 -5.93 -0.91 -19.82
CA LEU A 21 -6.43 0.29 -20.49
C LEU A 21 -7.80 0.12 -21.17
N PRO A 22 -8.12 -1.01 -21.84
CA PRO A 22 -9.43 -1.19 -22.49
C PRO A 22 -10.62 -1.18 -21.52
N TYR A 23 -10.43 -1.65 -20.28
CA TYR A 23 -11.49 -1.80 -19.28
C TYR A 23 -11.77 -0.52 -18.49
N TYR A 24 -10.91 0.49 -18.58
CA TYR A 24 -11.05 1.69 -17.75
C TYR A 24 -12.37 2.45 -17.98
N LYS A 25 -12.86 2.45 -19.23
CA LYS A 25 -14.16 3.06 -19.56
C LYS A 25 -15.34 2.22 -19.06
N SER A 26 -15.27 0.90 -19.21
CA SER A 26 -16.34 -0.01 -18.75
C SER A 26 -16.45 0.01 -17.24
N ASP A 27 -15.34 0.10 -16.50
CA ASP A 27 -15.35 0.14 -15.03
C ASP A 27 -16.21 1.29 -14.46
N ILE A 28 -16.26 2.44 -15.14
CA ILE A 28 -17.07 3.60 -14.72
C ILE A 28 -18.55 3.40 -15.06
N VAL A 29 -18.85 2.84 -16.24
CA VAL A 29 -20.24 2.64 -16.70
C VAL A 29 -20.89 1.47 -15.96
N ASP A 30 -20.20 0.34 -15.88
CA ASP A 30 -20.70 -0.90 -15.27
C ASP A 30 -20.73 -0.80 -13.74
N GLY A 31 -19.87 0.03 -13.15
CA GLY A 31 -19.84 0.27 -11.70
C GLY A 31 -21.08 0.97 -11.15
N PHE A 32 -21.89 1.62 -12.00
CA PHE A 32 -23.04 2.42 -11.57
C PHE A 32 -24.29 1.56 -11.30
N THR A 33 -24.21 0.70 -10.29
CA THR A 33 -25.31 -0.16 -9.83
C THR A 33 -25.72 0.21 -8.40
N TYR A 34 -26.98 -0.02 -8.00
CA TYR A 34 -27.47 0.26 -6.64
C TYR A 34 -26.62 -0.41 -5.52
N ARG A 35 -25.97 -1.54 -5.82
CA ARG A 35 -25.07 -2.26 -4.90
C ARG A 35 -23.77 -1.49 -4.62
N MET A 36 -23.33 -0.65 -5.54
CA MET A 36 -22.10 0.13 -5.43
C MET A 36 -22.17 1.11 -4.25
N LEU A 37 -23.33 1.76 -4.06
CA LEU A 37 -23.54 2.66 -2.90
C LEU A 37 -23.38 1.89 -1.58
N ALA A 38 -24.08 0.76 -1.45
CA ALA A 38 -24.03 -0.06 -0.23
C ALA A 38 -22.61 -0.60 0.05
N ALA A 39 -21.92 -1.06 -1.01
CA ALA A 39 -20.53 -1.51 -0.91
C ALA A 39 -19.58 -0.37 -0.50
N THR A 40 -19.74 0.82 -1.08
CA THR A 40 -18.91 2.00 -0.79
C THR A 40 -19.06 2.44 0.66
N VAL A 41 -20.29 2.55 1.16
CA VAL A 41 -20.55 2.93 2.56
C VAL A 41 -19.96 1.89 3.52
N ARG A 42 -20.16 0.59 3.23
CA ARG A 42 -19.58 -0.48 4.04
C ARG A 42 -18.05 -0.41 4.06
N MET A 43 -17.42 -0.27 2.90
CA MET A 43 -15.97 -0.22 2.80
C MET A 43 -15.38 1.04 3.46
N TYR A 44 -16.09 2.17 3.43
CA TYR A 44 -15.68 3.36 4.15
C TYR A 44 -15.51 3.09 5.65
N PHE A 45 -16.52 2.52 6.32
CA PHE A 45 -16.42 2.23 7.76
C PHE A 45 -15.41 1.14 8.09
N VAL A 46 -15.31 0.10 7.25
CA VAL A 46 -14.33 -0.98 7.41
C VAL A 46 -12.89 -0.45 7.36
N ASN A 47 -12.62 0.58 6.56
CA ASN A 47 -11.26 1.11 6.40
C ASN A 47 -10.94 2.29 7.32
N VAL A 48 -11.91 3.15 7.62
CA VAL A 48 -11.67 4.33 8.46
C VAL A 48 -11.37 3.95 9.91
N LEU A 49 -12.03 2.93 10.46
CA LEU A 49 -11.83 2.55 11.87
C LEU A 49 -10.41 2.02 12.14
N PRO A 50 -9.87 1.05 11.37
CA PRO A 50 -8.48 0.64 11.54
C PRO A 50 -7.49 1.75 11.22
N ALA A 51 -7.76 2.57 10.19
CA ALA A 51 -6.89 3.68 9.84
C ALA A 51 -6.77 4.70 10.98
N LEU A 52 -7.89 5.06 11.61
CA LEU A 52 -7.91 5.96 12.76
C LEU A 52 -7.17 5.33 13.96
N ALA A 53 -7.41 4.05 14.25
CA ALA A 53 -6.75 3.34 15.34
C ALA A 53 -5.22 3.32 15.18
N PHE A 54 -4.71 2.93 14.00
CA PHE A 54 -3.27 2.91 13.74
C PHE A 54 -2.64 4.31 13.73
N GLN A 55 -3.38 5.34 13.34
CA GLN A 55 -2.88 6.71 13.37
C GLN A 55 -2.87 7.32 14.77
N LEU A 56 -3.86 6.99 15.61
CA LEU A 56 -3.86 7.35 17.02
C LEU A 56 -2.69 6.69 17.76
N ASP A 57 -2.49 5.39 17.54
CA ASP A 57 -1.36 4.65 18.09
C ASP A 57 -0.03 5.25 17.61
N MET A 58 0.05 5.61 16.32
CA MET A 58 1.26 6.23 15.77
C MET A 58 1.51 7.64 16.31
N ASN A 59 0.47 8.44 16.50
CA ASN A 59 0.60 9.76 17.09
C ASN A 59 1.16 9.65 18.53
N HIS A 60 0.63 8.71 19.32
CA HIS A 60 1.10 8.47 20.69
C HIS A 60 2.56 8.01 20.73
N ASN A 61 2.93 7.02 19.91
CA ASN A 61 4.26 6.40 19.98
C ASN A 61 5.36 7.22 19.28
N THR A 62 5.00 8.21 18.44
CA THR A 62 5.97 9.10 17.77
C THR A 62 6.01 10.52 18.37
N GLY A 63 5.53 10.68 19.61
CA GLY A 63 5.58 11.96 20.33
C GLY A 63 4.77 13.07 19.66
N GLY A 64 3.67 12.71 19.00
CA GLY A 64 2.79 13.66 18.33
C GLY A 64 3.29 14.20 16.99
N PHE A 65 4.35 13.63 16.41
CA PHE A 65 4.94 14.13 15.15
C PHE A 65 3.95 14.05 13.97
N TYR A 66 3.22 12.95 13.83
CA TYR A 66 2.18 12.81 12.81
C TYR A 66 0.85 13.26 13.38
N GLY A 67 0.36 14.42 12.93
CA GLY A 67 -1.01 14.84 13.21
C GLY A 67 -2.02 13.88 12.57
N ILE A 68 -3.06 13.53 13.33
CA ILE A 68 -4.05 12.53 12.92
C ILE A 68 -4.82 13.00 11.69
N ASN A 69 -5.20 14.27 11.64
CA ASN A 69 -5.98 14.82 10.53
C ASN A 69 -5.15 14.87 9.24
N GLU A 70 -3.89 15.27 9.34
CA GLU A 70 -2.95 15.36 8.21
C GLU A 70 -2.61 13.97 7.68
N ALA A 71 -2.43 12.99 8.57
CA ALA A 71 -2.16 11.60 8.20
C ALA A 71 -3.38 10.95 7.53
N LEU A 72 -4.60 11.15 8.06
CA LEU A 72 -5.85 10.70 7.43
C LEU A 72 -6.06 11.34 6.06
N PHE A 73 -5.82 12.65 5.96
CA PHE A 73 -5.98 13.36 4.69
C PHE A 73 -4.96 12.88 3.65
N SER A 74 -3.71 12.70 4.06
CA SER A 74 -2.65 12.19 3.17
C SER A 74 -2.93 10.77 2.69
N SER A 75 -3.44 9.88 3.55
CA SER A 75 -3.81 8.52 3.13
C SER A 75 -5.02 8.53 2.19
N ALA A 76 -6.02 9.38 2.44
CA ALA A 76 -7.17 9.53 1.55
C ALA A 76 -6.76 10.01 0.14
N LEU A 77 -5.86 10.99 0.05
CA LEU A 77 -5.29 11.44 -1.23
C LEU A 77 -4.56 10.31 -1.95
N ALA A 78 -3.72 9.55 -1.25
CA ALA A 78 -2.99 8.42 -1.82
C ALA A 78 -3.96 7.34 -2.36
N CYS A 79 -5.03 7.04 -1.62
CA CYS A 79 -6.05 6.08 -2.06
C CYS A 79 -6.81 6.56 -3.31
N MET A 80 -7.09 7.86 -3.45
CA MET A 80 -7.72 8.41 -4.67
C MET A 80 -6.81 8.32 -5.89
N VAL A 81 -5.51 8.58 -5.72
CA VAL A 81 -4.53 8.41 -6.81
C VAL A 81 -4.38 6.92 -7.15
N PHE A 82 -4.32 6.05 -6.15
CA PHE A 82 -4.24 4.60 -6.38
C PHE A 82 -5.48 4.05 -7.08
N SER A 83 -6.69 4.42 -6.66
CA SER A 83 -7.92 3.89 -7.26
C SER A 83 -8.10 4.26 -8.73
N THR A 84 -7.55 5.40 -9.15
CA THR A 84 -7.58 5.88 -10.54
C THR A 84 -6.44 5.35 -11.39
N MET A 85 -5.26 5.09 -10.82
CA MET A 85 -4.08 4.66 -11.59
C MET A 85 -3.72 3.18 -11.44
N ALA A 86 -4.38 2.43 -10.56
CA ALA A 86 -4.05 1.02 -10.32
C ALA A 86 -4.48 0.09 -11.47
N ALA A 87 -3.65 -0.92 -11.71
CA ALA A 87 -4.00 -2.05 -12.57
C ALA A 87 -5.13 -2.93 -11.99
N GLN A 88 -5.35 -2.87 -10.66
CA GLN A 88 -6.40 -3.62 -9.96
C GLN A 88 -7.11 -2.71 -8.93
N PRO A 89 -8.25 -2.10 -9.28
CA PRO A 89 -8.94 -1.11 -8.43
C PRO A 89 -9.74 -1.74 -7.27
N ILE A 90 -9.92 -3.06 -7.28
CA ILE A 90 -10.57 -3.79 -6.18
C ILE A 90 -9.67 -3.91 -4.94
N THR A 91 -8.38 -3.61 -5.08
CA THR A 91 -7.42 -3.65 -3.98
C THR A 91 -7.63 -2.46 -3.07
N ILE A 92 -7.86 -2.74 -1.79
CA ILE A 92 -8.01 -1.71 -0.76
C ILE A 92 -6.67 -1.51 -0.07
N VAL A 93 -6.15 -0.29 -0.17
CA VAL A 93 -4.87 0.10 0.43
C VAL A 93 -5.14 0.82 1.74
N GLY A 94 -4.38 0.49 2.78
CA GLY A 94 -4.51 1.09 4.10
C GLY A 94 -3.22 0.99 4.90
N ILE A 95 -3.17 1.73 6.00
CA ILE A 95 -2.07 1.64 6.98
C ILE A 95 -2.24 0.33 7.76
N THR A 96 -1.12 -0.35 8.01
CA THR A 96 -1.10 -1.61 8.76
C THR A 96 -0.22 -1.49 10.00
N GLY A 97 -0.44 -2.36 10.98
CA GLY A 97 0.36 -2.39 12.21
C GLY A 97 1.86 -2.60 11.95
N LEU A 98 2.26 -3.32 10.90
CA LEU A 98 3.66 -3.50 10.54
C LEU A 98 4.31 -2.19 10.06
N ILE A 99 3.58 -1.36 9.31
CA ILE A 99 4.06 -0.04 8.90
C ILE A 99 4.23 0.83 10.16
N SER A 100 3.23 0.84 11.05
CA SER A 100 3.31 1.58 12.31
C SER A 100 4.49 1.13 13.18
N LEU A 101 4.72 -0.18 13.33
CA LEU A 101 5.85 -0.74 14.07
C LEU A 101 7.20 -0.30 13.49
N PHE A 102 7.32 -0.27 12.17
CA PHE A 102 8.52 0.23 11.50
C PHE A 102 8.77 1.71 11.83
N HIS A 103 7.70 2.53 11.83
CA HIS A 103 7.78 3.92 12.25
C HIS A 103 8.21 4.09 13.71
N TYR A 104 7.72 3.26 14.63
CA TYR A 104 8.09 3.32 16.06
C TYR A 104 9.56 2.98 16.26
N THR A 105 10.00 1.91 15.59
CA THR A 105 11.39 1.47 15.65
C THR A 105 12.34 2.55 15.15
N ILE A 106 12.02 3.20 14.01
CA ILE A 106 12.81 4.33 13.51
C ILE A 106 12.80 5.48 14.51
N TYR A 107 11.63 5.84 15.04
CA TYR A 107 11.50 6.92 15.99
C TYR A 107 12.36 6.68 17.24
N ASP A 108 12.32 5.48 17.80
CA ASP A 108 13.11 5.09 18.98
C ASP A 108 14.61 5.14 18.69
N ILE A 109 15.07 4.65 17.54
CA ILE A 109 16.49 4.70 17.15
C ILE A 109 16.96 6.15 16.98
N VAL A 110 16.16 6.99 16.32
CA VAL A 110 16.52 8.39 16.07
C VAL A 110 16.48 9.20 17.37
N LYS A 111 15.54 8.91 18.27
CA LYS A 111 15.42 9.53 19.59
C LYS A 111 16.63 9.32 20.48
N LEU A 112 17.38 8.21 20.32
CA LEU A 112 18.65 8.00 21.03
C LEU A 112 19.71 9.05 20.69
N HIS A 113 19.60 9.68 19.52
CA HIS A 113 20.55 10.68 19.04
C HIS A 113 19.95 12.09 19.14
N ASP A 114 18.93 12.38 18.33
CA ASP A 114 18.21 13.64 18.32
C ASP A 114 16.85 13.48 17.63
N VAL A 115 15.76 13.77 18.34
CA VAL A 115 14.38 13.70 17.84
C VAL A 115 14.15 14.65 16.66
N THR A 116 14.86 15.78 16.57
CA THR A 116 14.69 16.73 15.45
C THR A 116 15.15 16.17 14.09
N LEU A 117 15.89 15.06 14.09
CA LEU A 117 16.33 14.38 12.88
C LEU A 117 15.26 13.46 12.29
N TYR A 118 14.24 13.08 13.07
CA TYR A 118 13.22 12.11 12.65
C TYR A 118 12.55 12.48 11.30
N PRO A 119 11.99 13.69 11.10
CA PRO A 119 11.43 14.10 9.80
C PRO A 119 12.42 13.96 8.63
N ARG A 120 13.67 14.40 8.83
CA ARG A 120 14.71 14.37 7.79
C ARG A 120 15.07 12.95 7.41
N PHE A 121 15.18 12.07 8.41
CA PHE A 121 15.46 10.66 8.20
C PHE A 121 14.29 9.97 7.47
N MET A 122 13.05 10.26 7.86
CA MET A 122 11.85 9.71 7.23
C MET A 122 11.74 10.05 5.73
N VAL A 123 12.17 11.25 5.31
CA VAL A 123 12.23 11.63 3.90
C VAL A 123 13.19 10.73 3.13
N TRP A 124 14.39 10.50 3.65
CA TRP A 124 15.37 9.61 3.02
C TRP A 124 14.87 8.17 2.93
N VAL A 125 14.22 7.65 3.97
CA VAL A 125 13.60 6.33 3.96
C VAL A 125 12.57 6.22 2.82
N ARG A 126 11.73 7.24 2.63
CA ARG A 126 10.74 7.27 1.55
C ARG A 126 11.36 7.37 0.15
N ILE A 127 12.43 8.14 -0.01
CA ILE A 127 13.17 8.22 -1.28
C ILE A 127 13.73 6.85 -1.66
N TRP A 128 14.39 6.17 -0.73
CA TRP A 128 14.93 4.82 -0.97
C TRP A 128 13.83 3.79 -1.23
N ALA A 129 12.69 3.89 -0.55
CA ALA A 129 11.52 3.05 -0.83
C ALA A 129 10.97 3.27 -2.26
N ALA A 130 10.93 4.51 -2.75
CA ALA A 130 10.51 4.81 -4.12
C ALA A 130 11.50 4.27 -5.16
N ILE A 131 12.81 4.46 -4.93
CA ILE A 131 13.87 3.94 -5.81
C ILE A 131 13.79 2.40 -5.88
N SER A 132 13.70 1.72 -4.74
CA SER A 132 13.62 0.26 -4.72
C SER A 132 12.35 -0.27 -5.38
N HIS A 133 11.22 0.44 -5.22
CA HIS A 133 9.97 0.10 -5.89
C HIS A 133 10.10 0.19 -7.42
N TRP A 134 10.68 1.27 -7.95
CA TRP A 134 10.90 1.41 -9.39
C TRP A 134 11.89 0.39 -9.94
N VAL A 135 12.99 0.12 -9.23
CA VAL A 135 13.95 -0.91 -9.63
C VAL A 135 13.27 -2.28 -9.70
N THR A 136 12.46 -2.62 -8.70
CA THR A 136 11.70 -3.89 -8.65
C THR A 136 10.73 -4.00 -9.83
N ALA A 137 10.02 -2.92 -10.15
CA ALA A 137 9.09 -2.88 -11.27
C ALA A 137 9.81 -2.99 -12.63
N LEU A 138 10.91 -2.26 -12.83
CA LEU A 138 11.68 -2.29 -14.07
C LEU A 138 12.38 -3.63 -14.29
N CYS A 139 12.90 -4.26 -13.23
CA CYS A 139 13.55 -5.57 -13.29
C CYS A 139 12.57 -6.74 -13.44
N ASN A 140 11.25 -6.49 -13.53
CA ASN A 140 10.20 -7.51 -13.59
C ASN A 140 10.23 -8.50 -12.41
N LEU A 141 10.62 -8.07 -11.21
CA LEU A 141 10.68 -8.95 -10.03
C LEU A 141 9.28 -9.47 -9.63
N CYS A 142 8.20 -8.82 -10.10
CA CYS A 142 6.83 -9.30 -9.91
C CYS A 142 6.59 -10.69 -10.55
N ASP A 143 7.38 -11.11 -11.55
CA ASP A 143 7.24 -12.44 -12.14
C ASP A 143 7.54 -13.58 -11.14
N TYR A 144 8.29 -13.30 -10.05
CA TYR A 144 8.54 -14.25 -8.98
C TYR A 144 7.30 -14.56 -8.14
N MET A 145 6.23 -13.76 -8.23
CA MET A 145 4.96 -14.07 -7.57
C MET A 145 4.37 -15.41 -8.02
N ARG A 146 4.79 -15.94 -9.19
CA ARG A 146 4.40 -17.27 -9.67
C ARG A 146 4.91 -18.42 -8.81
N PHE A 147 5.91 -18.19 -7.96
CA PHE A 147 6.40 -19.18 -6.99
C PHE A 147 5.62 -19.16 -5.68
N VAL A 148 4.80 -18.14 -5.44
CA VAL A 148 3.92 -18.10 -4.27
C VAL A 148 2.78 -19.07 -4.50
N THR A 149 2.66 -20.04 -3.60
CA THR A 149 1.62 -21.08 -3.66
C THR A 149 0.38 -20.69 -2.85
N GLU A 150 -0.74 -21.37 -3.09
CA GLU A 150 -1.96 -21.21 -2.29
C GLU A 150 -1.71 -21.48 -0.80
N PHE A 151 -0.84 -22.44 -0.47
CA PHE A 151 -0.46 -22.70 0.92
C PHE A 151 0.17 -21.46 1.56
N SER A 152 1.17 -20.86 0.92
CA SER A 152 1.82 -19.63 1.42
C SER A 152 0.83 -18.47 1.55
N SER A 153 -0.06 -18.30 0.58
CA SER A 153 -1.08 -17.23 0.60
C SER A 153 -2.10 -17.44 1.72
N ASN A 154 -2.59 -18.66 1.90
CA ASN A 154 -3.59 -18.97 2.93
C ASN A 154 -2.98 -18.87 4.34
N THR A 155 -1.74 -19.32 4.53
CA THR A 155 -1.03 -19.15 5.81
C THR A 155 -0.81 -17.67 6.13
N PHE A 156 -0.45 -16.85 5.14
CA PHE A 156 -0.33 -15.41 5.33
C PHE A 156 -1.66 -14.74 5.67
N ALA A 157 -2.74 -15.12 4.98
CA ALA A 157 -4.09 -14.61 5.27
C ALA A 157 -4.54 -14.99 6.69
N MET A 158 -4.27 -16.23 7.14
CA MET A 158 -4.53 -16.67 8.51
C MET A 158 -3.73 -15.88 9.54
N TYR A 159 -2.44 -15.61 9.26
CA TYR A 159 -1.60 -14.76 10.10
C TYR A 159 -2.27 -13.39 10.29
N VAL A 160 -2.53 -12.67 9.19
CA VAL A 160 -3.13 -11.34 9.27
C VAL A 160 -4.46 -11.37 10.03
N GLY A 161 -5.36 -12.30 9.69
CA GLY A 161 -6.68 -12.41 10.31
C GLY A 161 -6.68 -12.79 11.79
N THR A 162 -5.57 -13.29 12.35
CA THR A 162 -5.46 -13.56 13.79
C THR A 162 -4.97 -12.34 14.57
N TYR A 163 -4.24 -11.43 13.90
CA TYR A 163 -3.64 -10.22 14.51
C TYR A 163 -4.38 -8.92 14.15
N THR A 164 -5.54 -9.01 13.50
CA THR A 164 -6.48 -7.88 13.28
C THR A 164 -7.77 -8.11 14.06
#